data_AF-A0AAN4YX77-F1
#
_entry.id   AF-A0AAN4YX77-F1
#
_cell.length_a   1.000
_cell.length_b   1.000
_cell.length_c   1.000
_cell.angle_alpha   90.00
_cell.angle_beta   90.00
_cell.angle_gamma   90.00
#
_symmetry.space_group_name_H-M   'P 1'
#
loop_
_entity.id
_entity.type
_entity.pdbx_description
1 polymer ?
#
loop_
_entity_poly.entity_id
_entity_poly.type
_entity_poly.pdbx_seq_one_letter_code
_entity_poly.pdbx_strand_id
1 'polypeptide(L)'
;MFYSLLLLAIFSTAVNGQCGPADNARCDIWKAGGFCANDAYALDYRKATCGTACGLCGAPAPAGGDCDGMTEHANCETWKMNGFCENPGYTDAMKKQYCCKACSATAPPANPTTDCAVINEGASTEVVNSAPTTAMEAVVNKELLSKVFVKNGCSLKLWVDPFTQAADSPIAGTDAFTNLAGDATTAIGYECTCP
;
A
#
# COMPACT_ATOMS: atom_id res chain seq x y z
N MET A 1 -18.42 -43.87 -41.47
CA MET A 1 -19.09 -42.57 -41.65
C MET A 1 -19.17 -41.95 -40.25
N PHE A 2 -18.17 -41.20 -39.78
CA PHE A 2 -17.91 -39.77 -40.02
C PHE A 2 -19.11 -38.87 -39.74
N TYR A 3 -19.06 -38.13 -38.61
CA TYR A 3 -19.32 -36.68 -38.40
C TYR A 3 -19.18 -36.42 -36.88
N SER A 4 -18.05 -35.92 -36.37
CA SER A 4 -17.73 -34.48 -36.19
C SER A 4 -18.89 -33.63 -35.64
N LEU A 5 -18.80 -33.28 -34.35
CA LEU A 5 -19.30 -32.03 -33.75
C LEU A 5 -18.52 -31.84 -32.43
N LEU A 6 -17.34 -31.22 -32.50
CA LEU A 6 -17.06 -29.80 -32.30
C LEU A 6 -16.94 -29.43 -30.81
N LEU A 7 -15.70 -29.09 -30.46
CA LEU A 7 -15.26 -28.40 -29.25
C LEU A 7 -16.14 -27.20 -28.90
N LEU A 8 -16.51 -27.09 -27.62
CA LEU A 8 -16.72 -25.80 -26.95
C LEU A 8 -16.07 -25.86 -25.58
N ALA A 9 -14.74 -25.66 -25.60
CA ALA A 9 -14.03 -25.12 -24.45
C ALA A 9 -14.54 -23.68 -24.26
N ILE A 10 -15.43 -23.47 -23.30
CA ILE A 10 -15.68 -22.12 -22.79
C ILE A 10 -14.79 -21.97 -21.56
N PHE A 11 -13.70 -21.25 -21.78
CA PHE A 11 -12.88 -20.67 -20.75
C PHE A 11 -13.79 -19.91 -19.77
N SER A 12 -13.96 -20.42 -18.55
CA SER A 12 -14.34 -19.58 -17.43
C SER A 12 -13.12 -18.71 -17.12
N THR A 13 -12.97 -17.64 -17.91
CA THR A 13 -12.07 -16.55 -17.59
C THR A 13 -12.49 -16.06 -16.21
N ALA A 14 -11.57 -16.14 -15.27
CA ALA A 14 -11.68 -15.44 -14.00
C ALA A 14 -11.86 -13.96 -14.34
N VAL A 15 -13.09 -13.45 -14.21
CA VAL A 15 -13.38 -12.02 -14.35
C VAL A 15 -12.92 -11.34 -13.06
N ASN A 16 -11.60 -11.20 -12.90
CA ASN A 16 -10.97 -10.32 -11.91
C ASN A 16 -10.91 -8.86 -12.40
N GLY A 17 -11.92 -8.43 -13.18
CA GLY A 17 -11.85 -7.17 -13.94
C GLY A 17 -13.17 -6.41 -14.05
N GLN A 18 -13.97 -6.32 -12.99
CA GLN A 18 -15.21 -5.51 -12.99
C GLN A 18 -15.05 -4.12 -12.37
N CYS A 19 -13.82 -3.69 -12.15
CA CYS A 19 -13.56 -2.27 -11.97
C CYS A 19 -13.55 -1.67 -13.38
N GLY A 20 -14.70 -1.13 -13.78
CA GLY A 20 -14.83 -0.34 -14.99
C GLY A 20 -14.01 0.96 -14.90
N PRO A 21 -13.95 1.76 -15.97
CA PRO A 21 -13.39 3.11 -15.88
C PRO A 21 -14.15 3.95 -14.83
N ALA A 22 -13.58 5.13 -14.51
CA ALA A 22 -13.97 6.05 -13.43
C ALA A 22 -15.44 6.01 -12.97
N ASP A 23 -15.62 6.19 -11.66
CA ASP A 23 -16.93 6.17 -11.01
C ASP A 23 -17.99 7.02 -11.71
N ASN A 24 -19.24 6.59 -11.57
CA ASN A 24 -20.37 7.40 -11.98
C ASN A 24 -20.34 8.78 -11.27
N ALA A 25 -20.58 9.86 -12.02
CA ALA A 25 -20.58 11.22 -11.49
C ALA A 25 -21.59 11.44 -10.33
N ARG A 26 -22.54 10.51 -10.12
CA ARG A 26 -23.53 10.55 -9.04
C ARG A 26 -23.14 9.76 -7.80
N CYS A 27 -21.95 9.16 -7.76
CA CYS A 27 -21.55 8.31 -6.65
C CYS A 27 -21.53 9.04 -5.30
N ASP A 28 -21.27 10.34 -5.25
CA ASP A 28 -21.35 11.13 -4.01
C ASP A 28 -22.78 11.13 -3.41
N ILE A 29 -23.79 11.30 -4.26
CA ILE A 29 -25.21 11.31 -3.85
C ILE A 29 -25.65 9.90 -3.48
N TRP A 30 -25.28 8.89 -4.27
CA TRP A 30 -25.67 7.51 -4.03
C TRP A 30 -24.99 6.91 -2.79
N LYS A 31 -23.74 7.26 -2.54
CA LYS A 31 -23.02 6.92 -1.31
C LYS A 31 -23.72 7.50 -0.09
N ALA A 32 -24.11 8.78 -0.13
CA ALA A 32 -24.89 9.40 0.94
C ALA A 32 -26.26 8.71 1.16
N GLY A 33 -26.84 8.16 0.09
CA GLY A 33 -28.06 7.34 0.13
C GLY A 33 -27.87 5.87 0.50
N GLY A 34 -26.65 5.43 0.88
CA GLY A 34 -26.37 4.07 1.33
C GLY A 34 -26.11 3.05 0.22
N PHE A 35 -25.93 3.47 -1.03
CA PHE A 35 -25.71 2.58 -2.18
C PHE A 35 -24.55 1.60 -1.99
N CYS A 36 -23.45 2.04 -1.38
CA CYS A 36 -22.26 1.20 -1.19
C CYS A 36 -22.51 -0.02 -0.29
N ALA A 37 -23.46 0.07 0.66
CA ALA A 37 -23.80 -0.99 1.61
C ALA A 37 -25.12 -1.71 1.28
N ASN A 38 -25.86 -1.26 0.27
CA ASN A 38 -27.17 -1.79 -0.07
C ASN A 38 -27.05 -3.16 -0.77
N ASP A 39 -27.54 -4.20 -0.09
CA ASP A 39 -27.52 -5.59 -0.52
C ASP A 39 -28.60 -5.94 -1.55
N ALA A 40 -29.60 -5.08 -1.75
CA ALA A 40 -30.53 -5.17 -2.89
C ALA A 40 -29.81 -4.95 -4.23
N TYR A 41 -28.59 -4.38 -4.22
CA TYR A 41 -27.71 -4.30 -5.37
C TYR A 41 -26.57 -5.31 -5.28
N ALA A 42 -26.44 -6.13 -6.33
CA ALA A 42 -25.34 -7.09 -6.45
C ALA A 42 -23.97 -6.40 -6.29
N LEU A 43 -23.02 -7.07 -5.63
CA LEU A 43 -21.68 -6.54 -5.37
C LEU A 43 -20.97 -6.10 -6.65
N ASP A 44 -21.09 -6.90 -7.71
CA ASP A 44 -20.54 -6.64 -9.03
C ASP A 44 -21.11 -5.36 -9.66
N TYR A 45 -22.41 -5.11 -9.44
CA TYR A 45 -23.07 -3.89 -9.90
C TYR A 45 -22.57 -2.66 -9.14
N ARG A 46 -22.35 -2.78 -7.82
CA ARG A 46 -21.78 -1.71 -7.00
C ARG A 46 -20.32 -1.40 -7.38
N LYS A 47 -19.52 -2.44 -7.66
CA LYS A 47 -18.14 -2.33 -8.16
C LYS A 47 -18.04 -1.63 -9.51
N ALA A 48 -18.92 -1.99 -10.44
CA ALA A 48 -18.92 -1.39 -11.77
C ALA A 48 -19.43 0.06 -11.80
N THR A 49 -20.22 0.47 -10.81
CA THR A 49 -20.92 1.78 -10.81
C THR A 49 -20.21 2.85 -9.98
N CYS A 50 -19.80 2.50 -8.76
CA CYS A 50 -19.15 3.40 -7.80
C CYS A 50 -17.95 2.72 -7.14
N GLY A 51 -17.22 1.93 -7.92
CA GLY A 51 -16.16 1.09 -7.43
C GLY A 51 -15.14 1.83 -6.57
N THR A 52 -14.62 2.98 -7.00
CA THR A 52 -13.60 3.71 -6.26
C THR A 52 -14.21 4.53 -5.11
N ALA A 53 -15.35 5.20 -5.32
CA ALA A 53 -16.05 6.02 -4.34
C ALA A 53 -16.61 5.20 -3.16
N CYS A 54 -16.99 3.95 -3.43
CA CYS A 54 -17.40 2.97 -2.44
C CYS A 54 -16.24 2.13 -1.89
N GLY A 55 -15.00 2.31 -2.37
CA GLY A 55 -13.84 1.53 -1.94
C GLY A 55 -13.90 0.04 -2.32
N LEU A 56 -14.65 -0.29 -3.37
CA LEU A 56 -14.87 -1.64 -3.89
C LEU A 56 -13.93 -2.00 -5.06
N CYS A 57 -13.20 -1.01 -5.62
CA CYS A 57 -12.30 -1.15 -6.78
C CYS A 57 -10.98 -0.36 -6.65
N GLY A 58 -9.88 -1.09 -6.41
CA GLY A 58 -8.46 -0.65 -6.31
C GLY A 58 -8.15 0.15 -5.03
N ALA A 59 -7.21 -0.21 -4.13
CA ALA A 59 -5.88 -0.82 -4.28
C ALA A 59 -5.69 -2.13 -3.43
N PRO A 60 -4.52 -2.81 -3.42
CA PRO A 60 -4.35 -4.18 -2.95
C PRO A 60 -4.59 -4.29 -1.44
N ALA A 61 -5.61 -5.04 -1.04
CA ALA A 61 -6.12 -5.18 0.33
C ALA A 61 -6.30 -3.86 1.11
N PRO A 62 -7.20 -3.80 2.10
CA PRO A 62 -6.98 -2.83 3.17
C PRO A 62 -5.67 -3.19 3.88
N ALA A 63 -4.60 -2.45 3.60
CA ALA A 63 -3.50 -2.30 4.55
C ALA A 63 -4.13 -1.67 5.81
N GLY A 64 -4.35 -2.48 6.85
CA GLY A 64 -5.15 -2.09 8.01
C GLY A 64 -6.61 -2.55 7.95
N GLY A 65 -6.90 -3.71 7.36
CA GLY A 65 -8.21 -4.34 7.52
C GLY A 65 -8.41 -4.73 8.98
N ASP A 66 -9.42 -4.15 9.63
CA ASP A 66 -9.87 -4.52 10.97
C ASP A 66 -9.83 -6.05 11.17
N CYS A 67 -8.91 -6.49 12.04
CA CYS A 67 -8.63 -7.89 12.36
C CYS A 67 -9.21 -8.27 13.72
N ASP A 68 -10.02 -7.41 14.34
CA ASP A 68 -10.63 -7.67 15.62
C ASP A 68 -11.57 -8.88 15.53
N GLY A 69 -11.41 -9.81 16.48
CA GLY A 69 -12.15 -11.08 16.51
C GLY A 69 -11.69 -12.15 15.51
N MET A 70 -10.67 -11.88 14.67
CA MET A 70 -10.12 -12.90 13.77
C MET A 70 -9.05 -13.75 14.45
N THR A 71 -9.10 -15.06 14.23
CA THR A 71 -8.09 -16.00 14.74
C THR A 71 -7.03 -16.24 13.66
N GLU A 72 -5.76 -16.03 14.01
CA GLU A 72 -4.62 -16.28 13.13
C GLU A 72 -4.36 -17.78 12.99
N HIS A 73 -4.00 -18.22 11.79
CA HIS A 73 -3.50 -19.56 11.57
C HIS A 73 -2.11 -19.72 12.21
N ALA A 74 -1.83 -20.87 12.84
CA ALA A 74 -0.57 -21.10 13.55
C ALA A 74 0.69 -20.97 12.66
N ASN A 75 0.53 -21.13 11.34
CA ASN A 75 1.62 -21.04 10.38
C ASN A 75 1.81 -19.65 9.74
N CYS A 76 1.10 -18.62 10.21
CA CYS A 76 1.13 -17.31 9.55
C CYS A 76 2.52 -16.68 9.48
N GLU A 77 3.34 -16.84 10.52
CA GLU A 77 4.75 -16.40 10.51
C GLU A 77 5.54 -17.07 9.38
N THR A 78 5.46 -18.39 9.27
CA THR A 78 6.13 -19.18 8.22
C THR A 78 5.60 -18.84 6.84
N TRP A 79 4.29 -18.69 6.68
CA TRP A 79 3.67 -18.39 5.39
C TRP A 79 4.01 -16.98 4.92
N LYS A 80 3.97 -16.00 5.82
CA LYS A 80 4.44 -14.64 5.55
C LYS A 80 5.89 -14.64 5.06
N MET A 81 6.81 -15.30 5.76
CA MET A 81 8.22 -15.39 5.34
C MET A 81 8.39 -16.04 3.96
N ASN A 82 7.50 -16.96 3.59
CA ASN A 82 7.51 -17.62 2.28
C ASN A 82 6.70 -16.86 1.20
N GLY A 83 6.33 -15.61 1.45
CA GLY A 83 5.69 -14.73 0.48
C GLY A 83 4.18 -14.90 0.34
N PHE A 84 3.49 -15.51 1.32
CA PHE A 84 2.03 -15.73 1.27
C PHE A 84 1.24 -14.42 1.13
N CYS A 85 1.66 -13.37 1.82
CA CYS A 85 0.96 -12.09 1.82
C CYS A 85 1.15 -11.34 0.49
N GLU A 86 2.28 -11.56 -0.18
CA GLU A 86 2.68 -10.91 -1.43
C GLU A 86 2.32 -11.73 -2.67
N ASN A 87 2.03 -13.03 -2.53
CA ASN A 87 1.76 -13.92 -3.65
C ASN A 87 0.41 -13.60 -4.32
N PRO A 88 0.38 -13.32 -5.64
CA PRO A 88 -0.84 -12.97 -6.36
C PRO A 88 -1.78 -14.15 -6.61
N GLY A 89 -1.31 -15.38 -6.41
CA GLY A 89 -2.12 -16.60 -6.48
C GLY A 89 -3.07 -16.78 -5.30
N TYR A 90 -2.87 -16.04 -4.21
CA TYR A 90 -3.80 -16.00 -3.07
C TYR A 90 -4.61 -14.71 -3.11
N THR A 91 -5.92 -14.84 -2.95
CA THR A 91 -6.82 -13.69 -2.89
C THR A 91 -6.66 -12.94 -1.58
N ASP A 92 -6.97 -11.64 -1.58
CA ASP A 92 -6.93 -10.81 -0.37
C ASP A 92 -7.87 -11.35 0.73
N ALA A 93 -9.00 -11.95 0.33
CA ALA A 93 -9.91 -12.62 1.25
C ALA A 93 -9.26 -13.82 1.95
N MET A 94 -8.48 -14.62 1.22
CA MET A 94 -7.74 -15.75 1.81
C MET A 94 -6.63 -15.26 2.73
N LYS A 95 -5.87 -14.24 2.31
CA LYS A 95 -4.82 -13.64 3.13
C LYS A 95 -5.38 -13.10 4.45
N LYS A 96 -6.50 -12.38 4.37
CA LYS A 96 -7.23 -11.86 5.54
C LYS A 96 -7.81 -12.98 6.41
N GLN A 97 -8.40 -14.00 5.80
CA GLN A 97 -9.03 -15.10 6.55
C GLN A 97 -8.03 -15.92 7.36
N TYR A 98 -6.84 -16.20 6.79
CA TYR A 98 -5.86 -17.06 7.44
C TYR A 98 -4.88 -16.29 8.31
N CYS A 99 -4.43 -15.12 7.84
CA CYS A 99 -3.29 -14.41 8.41
C CYS A 99 -3.54 -12.91 8.43
N CYS A 100 -4.72 -12.49 8.92
CA CYS A 100 -5.13 -11.09 8.95
C CYS A 100 -4.05 -10.20 9.56
N LYS A 101 -3.57 -10.49 10.77
CA LYS A 101 -2.57 -9.71 11.50
C LYS A 101 -1.19 -9.88 10.89
N ALA A 102 -0.79 -11.09 10.51
CA ALA A 102 0.53 -11.30 9.92
C ALA A 102 0.69 -10.63 8.54
N CYS A 103 -0.37 -10.61 7.72
CA CYS A 103 -0.40 -9.95 6.42
C CYS A 103 -0.81 -8.47 6.48
N SER A 104 -1.44 -8.01 7.55
CA SER A 104 -1.69 -6.57 7.79
C SER A 104 -0.53 -5.88 8.51
N ALA A 105 0.26 -6.62 9.29
CA ALA A 105 1.59 -6.23 9.71
C ALA A 105 2.46 -6.24 8.46
N THR A 106 2.47 -5.12 7.74
CA THR A 106 3.31 -4.88 6.58
C THR A 106 4.68 -5.49 6.82
N ALA A 107 5.07 -6.47 5.99
CA ALA A 107 6.49 -6.61 5.70
C ALA A 107 6.99 -5.20 5.33
N PRO A 108 8.13 -4.74 5.85
CA PRO A 108 8.73 -3.53 5.34
C PRO A 108 8.76 -3.63 3.81
N PRO A 109 8.54 -2.54 3.05
CA PRO A 109 8.71 -2.58 1.61
C PRO A 109 10.02 -3.31 1.34
N ALA A 110 10.00 -4.32 0.46
CA ALA A 110 11.20 -5.05 0.05
C ALA A 110 12.33 -4.03 -0.09
N ASN A 111 13.42 -4.22 0.69
CA ASN A 111 14.49 -3.25 0.89
C ASN A 111 14.57 -2.24 -0.26
N PRO A 112 14.25 -0.96 -0.04
CA PRO A 112 14.20 0.00 -1.12
C PRO A 112 15.53 -0.04 -1.86
N THR A 113 15.50 -0.24 -3.18
CA THR A 113 16.71 -0.34 -4.03
C THR A 113 17.42 1.01 -4.20
N THR A 114 17.09 1.99 -3.36
CA THR A 114 17.57 3.36 -3.40
C THR A 114 18.44 3.64 -2.18
N ASP A 115 19.17 4.74 -2.22
CA ASP A 115 20.12 5.08 -1.17
C ASP A 115 19.43 5.75 0.03
N CYS A 116 18.34 6.51 -0.19
CA CYS A 116 17.49 7.05 0.87
C CYS A 116 16.00 6.98 0.52
N ALA A 117 15.15 6.82 1.53
CA ALA A 117 13.71 6.89 1.36
C ALA A 117 13.01 7.52 2.56
N VAL A 118 11.94 8.29 2.33
CA VAL A 118 11.03 8.76 3.40
C VAL A 118 9.63 8.17 3.19
N ILE A 119 8.94 7.84 4.29
CA ILE A 119 7.64 7.17 4.29
C ILE A 119 6.65 7.92 5.17
N ASN A 120 5.44 8.16 4.65
CA ASN A 120 4.34 8.80 5.38
C ASN A 120 3.69 7.87 6.40
N GLU A 121 2.97 8.43 7.36
CA GLU A 121 2.17 7.72 8.34
C GLU A 121 1.02 6.99 7.64
N GLY A 122 0.86 5.69 7.94
CA GLY A 122 -0.15 4.86 7.28
C GLY A 122 0.17 4.46 5.83
N ALA A 123 1.26 4.94 5.23
CA ALA A 123 1.62 4.59 3.86
C ALA A 123 2.28 3.20 3.74
N SER A 124 1.76 2.39 2.81
CA SER A 124 2.37 1.13 2.34
C SER A 124 3.08 1.27 0.98
N THR A 125 2.81 2.35 0.23
CA THR A 125 3.32 2.56 -1.13
C THR A 125 3.87 3.96 -1.38
N GLU A 126 3.52 4.96 -0.56
CA GLU A 126 4.08 6.30 -0.68
C GLU A 126 5.43 6.39 0.03
N VAL A 127 6.41 5.89 -0.69
CA VAL A 127 7.81 5.98 -0.37
C VAL A 127 8.40 7.00 -1.33
N VAL A 128 8.88 8.14 -0.84
CA VAL A 128 9.71 9.01 -1.66
C VAL A 128 11.09 8.38 -1.69
N ASN A 129 11.34 7.61 -2.75
CA ASN A 129 12.64 7.02 -3.03
C ASN A 129 13.53 8.07 -3.68
N SER A 130 14.66 8.35 -3.06
CA SER A 130 15.54 9.44 -3.45
C SER A 130 16.97 8.91 -3.56
N ALA A 131 17.57 9.13 -4.73
CA ALA A 131 19.01 9.01 -4.90
C ALA A 131 19.73 10.11 -4.10
N PRO A 132 21.07 10.05 -3.99
CA PRO A 132 21.84 11.13 -3.40
C PRO A 132 21.50 12.46 -4.08
N THR A 133 21.16 13.45 -3.28
CA THR A 133 20.76 14.78 -3.70
C THR A 133 21.89 15.77 -3.38
N THR A 134 22.10 16.75 -4.25
CA THR A 134 23.07 17.83 -4.01
C THR A 134 22.46 19.05 -3.31
N ALA A 135 21.14 19.05 -3.12
CA ALA A 135 20.37 20.10 -2.48
C ALA A 135 19.09 19.53 -1.86
N MET A 136 18.43 20.31 -1.00
CA MET A 136 17.15 19.96 -0.41
C MET A 136 16.08 19.75 -1.50
N GLU A 137 15.42 18.60 -1.44
CA GLU A 137 14.23 18.26 -2.24
C GLU A 137 12.98 18.30 -1.37
N ALA A 138 11.83 18.59 -1.99
CA ALA A 138 10.56 18.64 -1.28
C ALA A 138 9.97 17.23 -1.07
N VAL A 139 9.41 16.98 0.12
CA VAL A 139 8.53 15.84 0.32
C VAL A 139 7.22 16.13 -0.44
N VAL A 140 6.93 15.31 -1.45
CA VAL A 140 5.84 15.58 -2.40
C VAL A 140 4.46 15.37 -1.75
N ASN A 141 4.38 14.54 -0.71
CA ASN A 141 3.17 14.38 0.08
C ASN A 141 3.28 15.11 1.43
N LYS A 142 2.26 15.88 1.79
CA LYS A 142 2.26 16.74 2.99
C LYS A 142 1.70 16.03 4.23
N GLU A 143 1.63 14.71 4.19
CA GLU A 143 1.27 13.90 5.37
C GLU A 143 2.45 13.80 6.33
N LEU A 144 2.18 13.39 7.58
CA LEU A 144 3.24 13.20 8.56
C LEU A 144 4.15 12.05 8.11
N LEU A 145 5.46 12.20 8.25
CA LEU A 145 6.42 11.13 8.05
C LEU A 145 6.43 10.19 9.25
N SER A 146 6.49 8.88 9.00
CA SER A 146 6.54 7.85 10.04
C SER A 146 7.91 7.19 10.17
N LYS A 147 8.58 6.95 9.05
CA LYS A 147 9.87 6.24 9.02
C LYS A 147 10.69 6.65 7.81
N VAL A 148 11.99 6.39 7.89
CA VAL A 148 12.93 6.58 6.79
C VAL A 148 13.75 5.33 6.56
N PHE A 149 14.26 5.15 5.36
CA PHE A 149 15.32 4.21 5.06
C PHE A 149 16.55 4.97 4.62
N VAL A 150 17.71 4.58 5.13
CA VAL A 150 18.98 5.15 4.70
C VAL A 150 19.98 4.00 4.57
N LYS A 151 20.55 3.85 3.39
CA LYS A 151 21.55 2.83 3.09
C LYS A 151 22.82 3.06 3.91
N ASN A 152 23.47 2.00 4.36
CA ASN A 152 24.69 2.12 5.13
C ASN A 152 25.77 2.90 4.36
N GLY A 153 26.43 3.84 5.04
CA GLY A 153 27.35 4.81 4.44
C GLY A 153 26.68 6.10 3.95
N CYS A 154 25.36 6.13 3.79
CA CYS A 154 24.60 7.34 3.48
C CYS A 154 24.10 8.06 4.74
N SER A 155 23.66 9.30 4.57
CA SER A 155 23.00 10.11 5.58
C SER A 155 21.81 10.85 4.97
N LEU A 156 20.72 10.97 5.72
CA LEU A 156 19.52 11.67 5.29
C LEU A 156 19.23 12.85 6.22
N LYS A 157 19.26 14.05 5.66
CA LYS A 157 18.83 15.27 6.30
C LYS A 157 17.33 15.47 6.13
N LEU A 158 16.64 15.94 7.16
CA LEU A 158 15.22 16.28 7.14
C LEU A 158 15.04 17.73 7.56
N TRP A 159 14.12 18.43 6.91
CA TRP A 159 13.90 19.87 7.05
C TRP A 159 12.42 20.13 7.38
N VAL A 160 12.13 20.78 8.50
CA VAL A 160 10.75 21.16 8.88
C VAL A 160 10.29 22.45 8.22
N ASP A 161 11.24 23.28 7.80
CA ASP A 161 11.05 24.42 6.92
C ASP A 161 12.33 24.62 6.07
N PRO A 162 12.34 25.52 5.06
CA PRO A 162 13.48 25.70 4.17
C PRO A 162 14.81 26.12 4.83
N PHE A 163 14.79 26.47 6.12
CA PHE A 163 15.91 26.98 6.88
C PHE A 163 16.18 26.20 8.17
N THR A 164 15.21 25.43 8.66
CA THR A 164 15.29 24.70 9.93
C THR A 164 15.36 23.19 9.69
N GLN A 165 16.46 22.59 10.14
CA GLN A 165 16.64 21.16 10.18
C GLN A 165 15.81 20.55 11.33
N ALA A 166 15.21 19.38 11.10
CA ALA A 166 14.52 18.63 12.15
C ALA A 166 15.49 18.13 13.23
N ALA A 167 15.00 17.97 14.47
CA ALA A 167 15.76 17.30 15.53
C ALA A 167 16.12 15.86 15.11
N ASP A 168 17.26 15.38 15.63
CA ASP A 168 17.81 14.04 15.34
C ASP A 168 18.18 13.78 13.86
N SER A 169 18.31 14.85 13.07
CA SER A 169 18.85 14.83 11.71
C SER A 169 20.29 15.40 11.69
N PRO A 170 21.20 14.91 10.83
CA PRO A 170 21.02 13.88 9.80
C PRO A 170 20.96 12.47 10.38
N ILE A 171 20.12 11.63 9.77
CA ILE A 171 19.93 10.23 10.13
C ILE A 171 20.98 9.42 9.39
N ALA A 172 21.81 8.69 10.13
CA ALA A 172 22.83 7.81 9.55
C ALA A 172 22.21 6.50 9.04
N GLY A 173 22.73 6.01 7.92
CA GLY A 173 22.25 4.80 7.29
C GLY A 173 22.67 3.51 7.96
N THR A 174 21.76 2.54 7.97
CA THR A 174 21.90 1.23 8.61
C THR A 174 21.40 0.09 7.74
N ASP A 175 21.04 0.35 6.48
CA ASP A 175 20.33 -0.60 5.59
C ASP A 175 19.00 -1.09 6.18
N ALA A 176 18.41 -0.30 7.08
CA ALA A 176 17.15 -0.61 7.75
C ALA A 176 16.26 0.63 7.84
N PHE A 177 14.97 0.39 8.10
CA PHE A 177 14.02 1.46 8.40
C PHE A 177 14.22 1.98 9.82
N THR A 178 14.29 3.30 9.96
CA THR A 178 14.34 4.02 11.23
C THR A 178 13.03 4.77 11.43
N ASN A 179 12.36 4.54 12.56
CA ASN A 179 11.14 5.29 12.90
C ASN A 179 11.49 6.73 13.24
N LEU A 180 10.64 7.65 12.76
CA LEU A 180 10.74 9.07 13.09
C LEU A 180 9.90 9.39 14.32
N ALA A 181 10.33 10.42 15.05
CA ALA A 181 9.60 10.97 16.18
C ALA A 181 9.81 12.50 16.21
N GLY A 182 9.01 13.20 17.02
CA GLY A 182 9.16 14.64 17.17
C GLY A 182 8.90 15.43 15.89
N ASP A 183 9.66 16.50 15.70
CA ASP A 183 9.51 17.42 14.58
C ASP A 183 9.92 16.82 13.22
N ALA A 184 10.76 15.78 13.21
CA ALA A 184 11.11 15.03 12.00
C ALA A 184 9.91 14.40 11.30
N THR A 185 8.82 14.12 12.04
CA THR A 185 7.55 13.66 11.46
C THR A 185 6.84 14.73 10.62
N THR A 186 7.19 16.00 10.79
CA THR A 186 6.61 17.13 10.07
C THR A 186 7.52 17.68 8.96
N ALA A 187 8.58 16.94 8.61
CA ALA A 187 9.54 17.41 7.62
C ALA A 187 8.89 17.63 6.25
N ILE A 188 9.16 18.79 5.65
CA ILE A 188 8.67 19.21 4.34
C ILE A 188 9.71 18.99 3.23
N GLY A 189 10.95 18.69 3.61
CA GLY A 189 12.04 18.46 2.68
C GLY A 189 13.09 17.52 3.24
N TYR A 190 13.89 16.96 2.34
CA TYR A 190 14.97 16.05 2.67
C TYR A 190 16.21 16.31 1.81
N GLU A 191 17.36 15.83 2.27
CA GLU A 191 18.61 15.82 1.52
C GLU A 191 19.34 14.51 1.79
N CYS A 192 19.54 13.68 0.76
CA CYS A 192 20.25 12.41 0.86
C CYS A 192 21.71 12.60 0.44
N THR A 193 22.67 12.24 1.29
CA THR A 193 24.11 12.30 0.96
C THR A 193 24.73 10.93 1.12
N CYS A 194 25.43 10.46 0.09
CA CYS A 194 26.17 9.21 0.09
C CYS A 194 27.63 9.43 -0.39
N PRO A 195 28.58 8.55 -0.02
CA PRO A 195 29.98 8.65 -0.41
C PRO A 195 30.23 8.29 -1.88
#